data_AF-A0A931MQ11-F1
#
_entry.id   AF-A0A931MQ11-F1
#
_cell.length_a   1.000
_cell.length_b   1.000
_cell.length_c   1.000
_cell.angle_alpha   90.00
_cell.angle_beta   90.00
_cell.angle_gamma   90.00
#
_symmetry.space_group_name_H-M   'P 1'
#
loop_
_entity.id
_entity.type
_entity.pdbx_description
1 polymer ?
#
loop_
_entity_poly.entity_id
_entity_poly.type
_entity_poly.pdbx_seq_one_letter_code
_entity_poly.pdbx_strand_id
1 'polypeptide(L)'
;LDEARRAAEESAEQAAVAEESLTAQQQRLETLREALGASAEQIDEQLEQARARIEAAKAAQRTARKAYDAAIERIGKAEAAHTAAEQTLRSALVEALADAEHLAPYARPELLGLLGIEQPHAWPAGPAAWLDADQLVYRIQRETGEEVPVLPAEVSALFASLLAATESVTVSESARKSTRTALTSALQEFDAQLAAAGQDYRLHWDAPDGVTVVRVQDEQGFSSVGQFATRIAAARREQELLLTDAERRILEDALLTGLAQQIHERTVDARALIARMGAEMRKRHMSSGNTIGVHWALADHLDDRSRAVCRLLDRDASALGADELSEVRAHFAAQIRAERAAHPERSYPEILASTLDYRRWRVFSFSLISADGTEDRLTVARHSALSGGEQSVSLHLPLFAAAHVMLDSADPHAPRLLALDEAFAGVDDTGRSELLSLCVQFDLDLFMTGFDLWITYAGVPACAHYDLAHSVAEHTVAATLLVWSSGDLLAEHDGSELTAALGSPGTRRVLAPVEGALEFA
;
A
#
# COMPACT_ATOMS: atom_id res chain seq x y z
N LEU A 1 48.01 -11.66 -59.87
CA LEU A 1 49.13 -12.22 -59.09
C LEU A 1 50.05 -13.03 -59.99
N ASP A 2 49.52 -14.01 -60.72
CA ASP A 2 50.33 -14.87 -61.61
C ASP A 2 51.06 -14.13 -62.72
N GLU A 3 50.50 -13.03 -63.24
CA GLU A 3 51.20 -12.19 -64.22
C GLU A 3 52.34 -11.39 -63.58
N ALA A 4 52.14 -10.84 -62.38
CA ALA A 4 53.19 -10.12 -61.66
C ALA A 4 54.31 -11.05 -61.15
N ARG A 5 53.95 -12.28 -60.75
CA ARG A 5 54.88 -13.35 -60.39
C ARG A 5 55.71 -13.77 -61.60
N ARG A 6 55.06 -14.11 -62.72
CA ARG A 6 55.73 -14.48 -63.97
C ARG A 6 56.66 -13.38 -64.47
N ALA A 7 56.21 -12.12 -64.46
CA ALA A 7 57.06 -10.99 -64.83
C ALA A 7 58.30 -10.82 -63.92
N ALA A 8 58.16 -11.08 -62.62
CA ALA A 8 59.28 -11.03 -61.68
C ALA A 8 60.26 -12.22 -61.85
N GLU A 9 59.74 -13.43 -62.10
CA GLU A 9 60.52 -14.63 -62.39
C GLU A 9 61.27 -14.49 -63.73
N GLU A 10 60.59 -14.09 -64.81
CA GLU A 10 61.19 -13.84 -66.14
C GLU A 10 62.27 -12.76 -66.09
N SER A 11 62.04 -11.67 -65.34
CA SER A 11 63.05 -10.62 -65.17
C SER A 11 64.27 -11.10 -64.38
N ALA A 12 64.08 -12.00 -63.40
CA ALA A 12 65.17 -12.59 -62.63
C ALA A 12 66.01 -13.57 -63.47
N GLU A 13 65.35 -14.39 -64.30
CA GLU A 13 66.03 -15.28 -65.25
C GLU A 13 66.83 -14.49 -66.29
N GLN A 14 66.26 -13.42 -66.85
CA GLN A 14 66.98 -12.54 -67.78
C GLN A 14 68.20 -11.88 -67.14
N ALA A 15 68.11 -11.46 -65.88
CA ALA A 15 69.25 -10.91 -65.14
C ALA A 15 70.34 -11.97 -64.92
N ALA A 16 69.98 -13.19 -64.54
CA ALA A 16 70.92 -14.30 -64.31
C ALA A 16 71.64 -14.73 -65.60
N VAL A 17 70.90 -14.87 -66.70
CA VAL A 17 71.47 -15.19 -68.04
C VAL A 17 72.43 -14.09 -68.50
N ALA A 18 72.08 -12.83 -68.26
CA ALA A 18 72.97 -11.71 -68.61
C ALA A 18 74.27 -11.72 -67.78
N GLU A 19 74.21 -12.03 -66.48
CA GLU A 19 75.39 -12.17 -65.61
C GLU A 19 76.31 -13.33 -66.01
N GLU A 20 75.74 -14.49 -66.33
CA GLU A 20 76.50 -15.65 -66.82
C GLU A 20 77.20 -15.33 -68.15
N SER A 21 76.49 -14.67 -69.08
CA SER A 21 77.07 -14.21 -70.35
C SER A 21 78.20 -13.19 -70.15
N LEU A 22 78.08 -12.26 -69.20
CA LEU A 22 79.15 -11.31 -68.88
C LEU A 22 80.38 -12.05 -68.32
N THR A 23 80.15 -13.03 -67.44
CA THR A 23 81.24 -13.82 -66.83
C THR A 23 82.01 -14.61 -67.89
N ALA A 24 81.29 -15.24 -68.84
CA ALA A 24 81.89 -15.93 -69.97
C ALA A 24 82.67 -14.97 -70.90
N GLN A 25 82.14 -13.77 -71.15
CA GLN A 25 82.83 -12.75 -71.96
C GLN A 25 84.08 -12.19 -71.25
N GLN A 26 84.06 -12.03 -69.93
CA GLN A 26 85.21 -11.60 -69.14
C GLN A 26 86.34 -12.64 -69.16
N GLN A 27 86.03 -13.92 -68.98
CA GLN A 27 87.01 -15.01 -69.10
C GLN A 27 87.61 -15.06 -70.52
N ARG A 28 86.80 -14.82 -71.55
CA ARG A 28 87.27 -14.76 -72.94
C ARG A 28 88.15 -13.55 -73.22
N LEU A 29 87.86 -12.40 -72.63
CA LEU A 29 88.68 -11.19 -72.68
C LEU A 29 90.03 -11.38 -71.97
N GLU A 30 90.05 -12.02 -70.80
CA GLU A 30 91.30 -12.36 -70.10
C GLU A 30 92.20 -13.24 -70.98
N THR A 31 91.61 -14.27 -71.60
CA THR A 31 92.29 -15.15 -72.57
C THR A 31 92.77 -14.41 -73.84
N LEU A 32 92.02 -13.42 -74.35
CA LEU A 32 92.35 -12.69 -75.59
C LEU A 32 93.32 -11.51 -75.37
N ARG A 33 93.28 -10.87 -74.19
CA ARG A 33 94.24 -9.82 -73.80
C ARG A 33 95.67 -10.37 -73.66
N GLU A 34 95.81 -11.64 -73.29
CA GLU A 34 97.11 -12.32 -73.32
C GLU A 34 97.59 -12.64 -74.76
N ALA A 35 96.71 -12.64 -75.76
CA ALA A 35 97.02 -13.18 -77.09
C ALA A 35 97.25 -12.14 -78.22
N LEU A 36 96.55 -11.00 -78.31
CA LEU A 36 96.72 -10.04 -79.43
C LEU A 36 96.17 -8.62 -79.11
N GLY A 37 97.05 -7.60 -79.15
CA GLY A 37 96.78 -6.21 -78.74
C GLY A 37 95.95 -5.31 -79.67
N ALA A 38 95.13 -5.85 -80.58
CA ALA A 38 94.26 -5.04 -81.46
C ALA A 38 92.77 -5.47 -81.47
N SER A 39 92.37 -6.39 -80.59
CA SER A 39 90.98 -6.86 -80.43
C SER A 39 90.31 -6.40 -79.12
N ALA A 40 90.98 -5.61 -78.29
CA ALA A 40 90.56 -5.29 -76.93
C ALA A 40 89.45 -4.21 -76.87
N GLU A 41 89.52 -3.13 -77.67
CA GLU A 41 88.55 -2.02 -77.60
C GLU A 41 87.12 -2.44 -78.00
N GLN A 42 86.96 -3.24 -79.06
CA GLN A 42 85.65 -3.77 -79.48
C GLN A 42 85.02 -4.71 -78.43
N ILE A 43 85.85 -5.43 -77.68
CA ILE A 43 85.39 -6.33 -76.62
C ILE A 43 85.09 -5.52 -75.35
N ASP A 44 85.86 -4.47 -75.05
CA ASP A 44 85.57 -3.53 -73.95
C ASP A 44 84.24 -2.79 -74.17
N GLU A 45 83.93 -2.37 -75.41
CA GLU A 45 82.60 -1.84 -75.76
C GLU A 45 81.48 -2.89 -75.56
N GLN A 46 81.73 -4.15 -75.93
CA GLN A 46 80.76 -5.24 -75.70
C GLN A 46 80.55 -5.52 -74.21
N LEU A 47 81.61 -5.45 -73.39
CA LEU A 47 81.52 -5.61 -71.94
C LEU A 47 80.76 -4.45 -71.29
N GLU A 48 80.99 -3.22 -71.71
CA GLU A 48 80.22 -2.06 -71.22
C GLU A 48 78.74 -2.16 -71.62
N GLN A 49 78.44 -2.61 -72.85
CA GLN A 49 77.07 -2.89 -73.27
C GLN A 49 76.43 -4.04 -72.45
N ALA A 50 77.19 -5.09 -72.14
CA ALA A 50 76.72 -6.20 -71.32
C ALA A 50 76.47 -5.76 -69.86
N ARG A 51 77.38 -4.95 -69.28
CA ARG A 51 77.20 -4.33 -67.96
C ARG A 51 75.97 -3.44 -67.91
N ALA A 52 75.76 -2.58 -68.92
CA ALA A 52 74.57 -1.75 -69.01
C ALA A 52 73.28 -2.57 -69.10
N ARG A 53 73.29 -3.70 -69.84
CA ARG A 53 72.16 -4.63 -69.92
C ARG A 53 71.87 -5.30 -68.57
N ILE A 54 72.90 -5.71 -67.82
CA ILE A 54 72.74 -6.29 -66.48
C ILE A 54 72.16 -5.27 -65.51
N GLU A 55 72.67 -4.04 -65.50
CA GLU A 55 72.13 -2.99 -64.62
C GLU A 55 70.68 -2.64 -64.97
N ALA A 56 70.34 -2.59 -66.27
CA ALA A 56 68.97 -2.43 -66.72
C ALA A 56 68.07 -3.61 -66.28
N ALA A 57 68.55 -4.85 -66.41
CA ALA A 57 67.83 -6.05 -65.97
C ALA A 57 67.65 -6.09 -64.45
N LYS A 58 68.67 -5.72 -63.66
CA LYS A 58 68.59 -5.59 -62.19
C LYS A 58 67.63 -4.48 -61.76
N ALA A 59 67.59 -3.37 -62.48
CA ALA A 59 66.63 -2.30 -62.22
C ALA A 59 65.19 -2.74 -62.53
N ALA A 60 64.99 -3.47 -63.64
CA ALA A 60 63.70 -4.06 -64.00
C ALA A 60 63.25 -5.11 -62.96
N GLN A 61 64.13 -6.01 -62.54
CA GLN A 61 63.88 -7.01 -61.50
C GLN A 61 63.49 -6.36 -60.17
N ARG A 62 64.22 -5.32 -59.72
CA ARG A 62 63.88 -4.57 -58.49
C ARG A 62 62.49 -3.94 -58.59
N THR A 63 62.13 -3.40 -59.75
CA THR A 63 60.82 -2.78 -59.99
C THR A 63 59.71 -3.83 -60.00
N ALA A 64 59.90 -4.95 -60.71
CA ALA A 64 58.97 -6.07 -60.74
C ALA A 64 58.78 -6.67 -59.34
N ARG A 65 59.85 -6.82 -58.55
CA ARG A 65 59.77 -7.32 -57.17
C ARG A 65 58.97 -6.39 -56.26
N LYS A 66 59.22 -5.08 -56.32
CA LYS A 66 58.42 -4.08 -55.58
C LYS A 66 56.93 -4.15 -55.98
N ALA A 67 56.63 -4.28 -57.28
CA ALA A 67 55.26 -4.40 -57.76
C ALA A 67 54.59 -5.69 -57.27
N TYR A 68 55.33 -6.81 -57.21
CA TYR A 68 54.87 -8.08 -56.66
C TYR A 68 54.58 -7.99 -55.16
N ASP A 69 55.52 -7.49 -54.36
CA ASP A 69 55.35 -7.35 -52.90
C ASP A 69 54.16 -6.40 -52.58
N ALA A 70 54.01 -5.29 -53.34
CA ALA A 70 52.86 -4.39 -53.22
C ALA A 70 51.54 -5.02 -53.68
N ALA A 71 51.56 -6.00 -54.59
CA ALA A 71 50.36 -6.75 -54.98
C ALA A 71 49.94 -7.75 -53.90
N ILE A 72 50.89 -8.44 -53.25
CA ILE A 72 50.63 -9.31 -52.10
C ILE A 72 50.02 -8.50 -50.95
N GLU A 73 50.60 -7.35 -50.60
CA GLU A 73 50.09 -6.54 -49.51
C GLU A 73 48.65 -6.06 -49.77
N ARG A 74 48.35 -5.67 -51.01
CA ARG A 74 46.98 -5.29 -51.41
C ARG A 74 46.01 -6.45 -51.32
N ILE A 75 46.42 -7.65 -51.72
CA ILE A 75 45.59 -8.85 -51.64
C ILE A 75 45.35 -9.25 -50.19
N GLY A 76 46.39 -9.27 -49.35
CA GLY A 76 46.23 -9.55 -47.93
C GLY A 76 45.32 -8.54 -47.22
N LYS A 77 45.43 -7.24 -47.55
CA LYS A 77 44.50 -6.21 -47.05
C LYS A 77 43.07 -6.44 -47.55
N ALA A 78 42.89 -6.81 -48.81
CA ALA A 78 41.57 -7.08 -49.38
C ALA A 78 40.92 -8.34 -48.78
N GLU A 79 41.67 -9.42 -48.60
CA GLU A 79 41.21 -10.66 -47.96
C GLU A 79 40.83 -10.44 -46.49
N ALA A 80 41.66 -9.69 -45.75
CA ALA A 80 41.37 -9.33 -44.37
C ALA A 80 40.10 -8.46 -44.27
N ALA A 81 39.95 -7.46 -45.15
CA ALA A 81 38.77 -6.62 -45.22
C ALA A 81 37.52 -7.42 -45.60
N HIS A 82 37.63 -8.34 -46.55
CA HIS A 82 36.53 -9.23 -46.95
C HIS A 82 36.08 -10.14 -45.80
N THR A 83 37.02 -10.78 -45.10
CA THR A 83 36.74 -11.63 -43.95
C THR A 83 36.09 -10.85 -42.80
N ALA A 84 36.58 -9.65 -42.52
CA ALA A 84 36.00 -8.78 -41.49
C ALA A 84 34.58 -8.32 -41.86
N ALA A 85 34.33 -8.00 -43.13
CA ALA A 85 33.00 -7.66 -43.62
C ALA A 85 32.03 -8.84 -43.54
N GLU A 86 32.47 -10.05 -43.89
CA GLU A 86 31.66 -11.27 -43.75
C GLU A 86 31.28 -11.53 -42.28
N GLN A 87 32.24 -11.41 -41.36
CA GLN A 87 31.98 -11.62 -39.94
C GLN A 87 31.03 -10.55 -39.37
N THR A 88 31.15 -9.30 -39.82
CA THR A 88 30.24 -8.22 -39.44
C THR A 88 28.84 -8.48 -39.96
N LEU A 89 28.71 -8.91 -41.22
CA LEU A 89 27.43 -9.30 -41.83
C LEU A 89 26.79 -10.47 -41.07
N ARG A 90 27.54 -11.53 -40.77
CA ARG A 90 27.04 -12.68 -39.99
C ARG A 90 26.49 -12.23 -38.64
N SER A 91 27.24 -11.41 -37.89
CA SER A 91 26.78 -10.89 -36.60
C SER A 91 25.49 -10.07 -36.72
N ALA A 92 25.41 -9.17 -37.70
CA ALA A 92 24.22 -8.36 -37.95
C ALA A 92 23.00 -9.21 -38.33
N LEU A 93 23.19 -10.27 -39.12
CA LEU A 93 22.12 -11.20 -39.47
C LEU A 93 21.62 -12.01 -38.26
N VAL A 94 22.53 -12.47 -37.40
CA VAL A 94 22.15 -13.16 -36.15
C VAL A 94 21.31 -12.25 -35.26
N GLU A 95 21.73 -10.99 -35.09
CA GLU A 95 21.01 -9.99 -34.30
C GLU A 95 19.64 -9.69 -34.90
N ALA A 96 19.57 -9.43 -36.21
CA ALA A 96 18.31 -9.16 -36.90
C ALA A 96 17.30 -10.33 -36.83
N LEU A 97 17.78 -11.58 -36.92
CA LEU A 97 16.93 -12.76 -36.78
C LEU A 97 16.39 -12.90 -35.34
N ALA A 98 17.23 -12.67 -34.34
CA ALA A 98 16.82 -12.70 -32.94
C ALA A 98 15.81 -11.58 -32.60
N ASP A 99 16.04 -10.38 -33.11
CA ASP A 99 15.13 -9.24 -32.94
C ASP A 99 13.79 -9.49 -33.65
N ALA A 100 13.82 -10.11 -34.82
CA ALA A 100 12.60 -10.45 -35.54
C ALA A 100 11.68 -11.37 -34.73
N GLU A 101 12.21 -12.32 -33.96
CA GLU A 101 11.40 -13.20 -33.10
C GLU A 101 10.53 -12.43 -32.09
N HIS A 102 10.96 -11.24 -31.67
CA HIS A 102 10.20 -10.39 -30.75
C HIS A 102 8.92 -9.82 -31.39
N LEU A 103 8.78 -9.91 -32.72
CA LEU A 103 7.57 -9.54 -33.45
C LEU A 103 6.49 -10.63 -33.41
N ALA A 104 6.83 -11.87 -33.04
CA ALA A 104 5.91 -13.00 -33.07
C ALA A 104 4.59 -12.80 -32.30
N PRO A 105 4.59 -12.22 -31.08
CA PRO A 105 3.35 -11.96 -30.35
C PRO A 105 2.40 -11.03 -31.11
N TYR A 106 2.92 -10.06 -31.87
CA TYR A 106 2.14 -9.06 -32.60
C TYR A 106 1.45 -9.59 -33.85
N ALA A 107 1.76 -10.83 -34.28
CA ALA A 107 1.02 -11.52 -35.33
C ALA A 107 -0.35 -12.04 -34.86
N ARG A 108 -0.68 -11.96 -33.56
CA ARG A 108 -1.96 -12.44 -33.03
C ARG A 108 -3.12 -11.56 -33.51
N PRO A 109 -4.24 -12.13 -34.00
CA PRO A 109 -5.37 -11.37 -34.52
C PRO A 109 -5.92 -10.32 -33.54
N GLU A 110 -5.95 -10.63 -32.24
CA GLU A 110 -6.46 -9.71 -31.22
C GLU A 110 -5.58 -8.46 -31.06
N LEU A 111 -4.25 -8.63 -31.17
CA LEU A 111 -3.31 -7.52 -31.06
C LEU A 111 -3.29 -6.68 -32.34
N LEU A 112 -3.38 -7.32 -33.51
CA LEU A 112 -3.55 -6.61 -34.78
C LEU A 112 -4.80 -5.73 -34.76
N GLY A 113 -5.92 -6.26 -34.27
CA GLY A 113 -7.16 -5.51 -34.10
C GLY A 113 -7.00 -4.32 -33.14
N LEU A 114 -6.28 -4.48 -32.03
CA LEU A 114 -5.98 -3.39 -31.09
C LEU A 114 -5.10 -2.29 -31.71
N LEU A 115 -4.18 -2.67 -32.59
CA LEU A 115 -3.32 -1.73 -33.33
C LEU A 115 -4.01 -1.11 -34.56
N GLY A 116 -5.26 -1.49 -34.83
CA GLY A 116 -6.01 -1.01 -36.01
C GLY A 116 -5.53 -1.60 -37.34
N ILE A 117 -4.81 -2.71 -37.31
CA ILE A 117 -4.31 -3.40 -38.51
C ILE A 117 -5.40 -4.36 -39.00
N GLU A 118 -6.09 -4.01 -40.09
CA GLU A 118 -7.16 -4.84 -40.66
C GLU A 118 -6.64 -6.03 -41.47
N GLN A 119 -5.38 -5.98 -41.92
CA GLN A 119 -4.78 -7.06 -42.70
C GLN A 119 -4.42 -8.24 -41.80
N PRO A 120 -4.84 -9.47 -42.12
CA PRO A 120 -4.45 -10.65 -41.37
C PRO A 120 -2.97 -10.96 -41.62
N HIS A 121 -2.20 -11.06 -40.53
CA HIS A 121 -0.83 -11.54 -40.56
C HIS A 121 -0.74 -12.87 -39.83
N ALA A 122 0.16 -13.73 -40.27
CA ALA A 122 0.44 -15.02 -39.61
C ALA A 122 1.94 -15.14 -39.38
N TRP A 123 2.32 -15.64 -38.20
CA TRP A 123 3.71 -15.96 -37.92
C TRP A 123 4.11 -17.27 -38.62
N PRO A 124 5.27 -17.36 -39.29
CA PRO A 124 5.69 -18.58 -39.98
C PRO A 124 5.72 -19.79 -39.04
N ALA A 125 5.02 -20.86 -39.42
CA ALA A 125 4.91 -22.07 -38.62
C ALA A 125 6.14 -22.98 -38.82
N GLY A 126 7.21 -22.70 -38.07
CA GLY A 126 8.34 -23.60 -37.90
C GLY A 126 9.66 -23.13 -38.52
N PRO A 127 10.78 -23.75 -38.13
CA PRO A 127 12.13 -23.30 -38.46
C PRO A 127 12.48 -23.39 -39.95
N ALA A 128 11.73 -24.18 -40.74
CA ALA A 128 11.99 -24.34 -42.17
C ALA A 128 11.69 -23.08 -43.00
N ALA A 129 10.91 -22.14 -42.47
CA ALA A 129 10.68 -20.84 -43.10
C ALA A 129 11.85 -19.87 -42.92
N TRP A 130 12.78 -20.18 -41.99
CA TRP A 130 13.88 -19.31 -41.62
C TRP A 130 15.19 -19.85 -42.17
N LEU A 131 15.98 -18.96 -42.77
CA LEU A 131 17.36 -19.26 -43.16
C LEU A 131 18.26 -18.91 -41.99
N ASP A 132 19.25 -19.75 -41.72
CA ASP A 132 20.28 -19.41 -40.74
C ASP A 132 21.24 -18.33 -41.30
N ALA A 133 22.02 -17.72 -40.41
CA ALA A 133 22.93 -16.65 -40.79
C ALA A 133 23.98 -17.08 -41.83
N ASP A 134 24.43 -18.34 -41.81
CA ASP A 134 25.44 -18.84 -42.76
C ASP A 134 24.83 -19.06 -44.16
N GLN A 135 23.60 -19.58 -44.23
CA GLN A 135 22.83 -19.71 -45.46
C GLN A 135 22.54 -18.35 -46.09
N LEU A 136 22.25 -17.33 -45.27
CA LEU A 136 22.03 -15.97 -45.72
C LEU A 136 23.32 -15.32 -46.23
N VAL A 137 24.43 -15.44 -45.50
CA VAL A 137 25.76 -14.98 -45.96
C VAL A 137 26.10 -15.60 -47.31
N TYR A 138 25.92 -16.93 -47.43
CA TYR A 138 26.18 -17.64 -48.67
C TYR A 138 25.33 -17.14 -49.84
N ARG A 139 24.04 -16.87 -49.60
CA ARG A 139 23.12 -16.36 -50.63
C ARG A 139 23.51 -14.94 -51.06
N ILE A 140 23.75 -14.05 -50.11
CA ILE A 140 24.18 -12.66 -50.34
C ILE A 140 25.50 -12.59 -51.13
N GLN A 141 26.43 -13.50 -50.87
CA GLN A 141 27.70 -13.57 -51.59
C GLN A 141 27.54 -14.02 -53.06
N ARG A 142 26.51 -14.82 -53.38
CA ARG A 142 26.30 -15.40 -54.71
C ARG A 142 25.37 -14.58 -55.61
N GLU A 143 24.37 -13.94 -55.04
CA GLU A 143 23.39 -13.15 -55.80
C GLU A 143 23.91 -11.72 -55.97
N THR A 144 24.40 -11.41 -57.18
CA THR A 144 24.86 -10.06 -57.54
C THR A 144 23.75 -9.27 -58.21
N GLY A 145 23.08 -8.39 -57.45
CA GLY A 145 22.25 -7.30 -58.01
C GLY A 145 20.78 -7.23 -57.57
N GLU A 146 20.27 -8.20 -56.81
CA GLU A 146 18.93 -8.15 -56.20
C GLU A 146 19.05 -8.05 -54.66
N GLU A 147 18.11 -7.33 -54.03
CA GLU A 147 17.99 -7.30 -52.57
C GLU A 147 17.62 -8.70 -52.07
N VAL A 148 18.56 -9.36 -51.39
CA VAL A 148 18.31 -10.69 -50.81
C VAL A 148 17.40 -10.52 -49.59
N PRO A 149 16.18 -11.10 -49.58
CA PRO A 149 15.29 -11.00 -48.43
C PRO A 149 15.88 -11.80 -47.26
N VAL A 150 16.20 -11.08 -46.18
CA VAL A 150 16.74 -11.65 -44.93
C VAL A 150 15.65 -12.35 -44.12
N LEU A 151 14.45 -11.75 -44.08
CA LEU A 151 13.31 -12.25 -43.33
C LEU A 151 12.26 -12.87 -44.27
N PRO A 152 11.45 -13.83 -43.79
CA PRO A 152 10.28 -14.32 -44.52
C PRO A 152 9.36 -13.15 -44.94
N ALA A 153 8.66 -13.31 -46.07
CA ALA A 153 7.81 -12.26 -46.62
C ALA A 153 6.68 -11.87 -45.65
N GLU A 154 6.15 -12.83 -44.91
CA GLU A 154 5.10 -12.67 -43.91
C GLU A 154 5.58 -11.81 -42.73
N VAL A 155 6.81 -12.03 -42.25
CA VAL A 155 7.42 -11.26 -41.15
C VAL A 155 7.71 -9.83 -41.59
N SER A 156 8.23 -9.67 -42.81
CA SER A 156 8.47 -8.34 -43.41
C SER A 156 7.16 -7.56 -43.57
N ALA A 157 6.08 -8.20 -44.01
CA ALA A 157 4.76 -7.59 -44.17
C ALA A 157 4.15 -7.17 -42.81
N LEU A 158 4.31 -8.02 -41.79
CA LEU A 158 3.91 -7.70 -40.42
C LEU A 158 4.70 -6.49 -39.89
N PHE A 159 6.02 -6.49 -40.02
CA PHE A 159 6.87 -5.39 -39.58
C PHE A 159 6.50 -4.06 -40.23
N ALA A 160 6.25 -4.05 -41.55
CA ALA A 160 5.79 -2.87 -42.27
C ALA A 160 4.42 -2.36 -41.76
N SER A 161 3.50 -3.28 -41.47
CA SER A 161 2.18 -2.93 -40.92
C SER A 161 2.28 -2.36 -39.50
N LEU A 162 3.16 -2.92 -38.68
CA LEU A 162 3.43 -2.42 -37.33
C LEU A 162 4.08 -1.03 -37.36
N LEU A 163 5.04 -0.80 -38.26
CA LEU A 163 5.65 0.52 -38.46
C LEU A 163 4.60 1.55 -38.87
N ALA A 164 3.74 1.24 -39.82
CA ALA A 164 2.66 2.13 -40.24
C ALA A 164 1.67 2.42 -39.09
N ALA A 165 1.26 1.39 -38.35
CA ALA A 165 0.34 1.55 -37.22
C ALA A 165 0.94 2.34 -36.06
N THR A 166 2.27 2.36 -35.92
CA THR A 166 2.98 3.03 -34.84
C THR A 166 3.68 4.33 -35.27
N GLU A 167 3.51 4.77 -36.51
CA GLU A 167 4.19 5.95 -37.08
C GLU A 167 3.94 7.23 -36.25
N SER A 168 2.72 7.40 -35.73
CA SER A 168 2.35 8.55 -34.90
C SER A 168 2.85 8.46 -33.45
N VAL A 169 3.41 7.31 -33.03
CA VAL A 169 3.83 7.09 -31.65
C VAL A 169 5.27 7.54 -31.47
N THR A 170 5.45 8.71 -30.87
CA THR A 170 6.78 9.20 -30.49
C THR A 170 7.22 8.55 -29.18
N VAL A 171 8.21 7.66 -29.27
CA VAL A 171 8.69 6.90 -28.10
C VAL A 171 9.90 7.60 -27.50
N SER A 172 9.68 8.49 -26.52
CA SER A 172 10.75 8.99 -25.66
C SER A 172 10.96 8.05 -24.46
N GLU A 173 12.17 8.07 -23.89
CA GLU A 173 12.47 7.32 -22.67
C GLU A 173 11.58 7.75 -21.49
N SER A 174 11.27 9.05 -21.42
CA SER A 174 10.33 9.60 -20.44
C SER A 174 8.90 9.10 -20.65
N ALA A 175 8.43 9.00 -21.90
CA ALA A 175 7.12 8.46 -22.22
C ALA A 175 7.02 6.98 -21.82
N ARG A 176 8.04 6.15 -22.15
CA ARG A 176 8.08 4.74 -21.74
C ARG A 176 8.00 4.59 -20.22
N LYS A 177 8.79 5.37 -19.47
CA LYS A 177 8.79 5.34 -18.01
C LYS A 177 7.43 5.76 -17.45
N SER A 178 6.85 6.82 -18.00
CA SER A 178 5.52 7.32 -17.59
C SER A 178 4.43 6.27 -17.81
N THR A 179 4.35 5.68 -19.01
CA THR A 179 3.36 4.65 -19.35
C THR A 179 3.49 3.43 -18.46
N ARG A 180 4.73 2.96 -18.17
CA ARG A 180 4.96 1.84 -17.27
C ARG A 180 4.49 2.13 -15.85
N THR A 181 4.76 3.33 -15.33
CA THR A 181 4.28 3.76 -14.02
C THR A 181 2.75 3.79 -14.00
N ALA A 182 2.12 4.42 -15.00
CA ALA A 182 0.67 4.50 -15.10
C ALA A 182 0.00 3.12 -15.14
N LEU A 183 0.55 2.18 -15.92
CA LEU A 183 0.08 0.80 -15.98
C LEU A 183 0.20 0.09 -14.63
N THR A 184 1.34 0.25 -13.95
CA THR A 184 1.56 -0.36 -12.63
C THR A 184 0.59 0.19 -11.60
N SER A 185 0.40 1.52 -11.56
CA SER A 185 -0.59 2.16 -10.68
C SER A 185 -2.01 1.67 -10.97
N ALA A 186 -2.40 1.56 -12.23
CA ALA A 186 -3.73 1.07 -12.61
C ALA A 186 -3.95 -0.40 -12.20
N LEU A 187 -2.93 -1.25 -12.32
CA LEU A 187 -3.00 -2.65 -11.87
C LEU A 187 -3.13 -2.75 -10.34
N GLN A 188 -2.37 -1.94 -9.59
CA GLN A 188 -2.45 -1.90 -8.13
C GLN A 188 -3.81 -1.39 -7.64
N GLU A 189 -4.34 -0.35 -8.28
CA GLU A 189 -5.68 0.17 -7.97
C GLU A 189 -6.75 -0.89 -8.27
N PHE A 190 -6.64 -1.57 -9.42
CA PHE A 190 -7.59 -2.62 -9.78
C PHE A 190 -7.55 -3.81 -8.81
N ASP A 191 -6.37 -4.25 -8.40
CA ASP A 191 -6.21 -5.32 -7.40
C ASP A 191 -6.81 -4.94 -6.04
N ALA A 192 -6.56 -3.71 -5.58
CA ALA A 192 -7.14 -3.19 -4.35
C ALA A 192 -8.67 -3.14 -4.40
N GLN A 193 -9.26 -2.74 -5.54
CA GLN A 193 -10.71 -2.74 -5.72
C GLN A 193 -11.31 -4.15 -5.75
N LEU A 194 -10.62 -5.12 -6.36
CA LEU A 194 -11.04 -6.53 -6.34
C LEU A 194 -11.04 -7.08 -4.90
N ALA A 195 -9.98 -6.80 -4.14
CA ALA A 195 -9.89 -7.22 -2.74
C ALA A 195 -10.99 -6.58 -1.86
N ALA A 196 -11.30 -5.30 -2.09
CA ALA A 196 -12.33 -4.57 -1.34
C ALA A 196 -13.76 -5.09 -1.61
N ALA A 197 -13.99 -5.75 -2.76
CA ALA A 197 -15.29 -6.34 -3.08
C ALA A 197 -15.65 -7.54 -2.17
N GLY A 198 -14.67 -8.10 -1.43
CA GLY A 198 -14.90 -9.19 -0.48
C GLY A 198 -15.26 -10.53 -1.13
N GLN A 199 -14.92 -10.70 -2.40
CA GLN A 199 -15.10 -11.93 -3.18
C GLN A 199 -13.72 -12.52 -3.53
N ASP A 200 -13.64 -13.81 -3.84
CA ASP A 200 -12.39 -14.51 -4.20
C ASP A 200 -11.91 -14.20 -5.64
N TYR A 201 -11.88 -12.92 -6.02
CA TYR A 201 -11.32 -12.46 -7.28
C TYR A 201 -9.83 -12.17 -7.12
N ARG A 202 -9.01 -12.70 -8.03
CA ARG A 202 -7.56 -12.47 -8.03
C ARG A 202 -7.09 -11.90 -9.35
N LEU A 203 -6.34 -10.80 -9.30
CA LEU A 203 -5.67 -10.26 -10.47
C LEU A 203 -4.46 -11.12 -10.83
N HIS A 204 -4.36 -11.50 -12.11
CA HIS A 204 -3.18 -12.14 -12.66
C HIS A 204 -2.73 -11.38 -13.90
N TRP A 205 -1.48 -10.93 -13.92
CA TRP A 205 -0.91 -10.32 -15.10
C TRP A 205 0.50 -10.86 -15.34
N ASP A 206 0.85 -10.95 -16.61
CA ASP A 206 2.19 -11.36 -17.06
C ASP A 206 2.60 -10.48 -18.24
N ALA A 207 3.90 -10.33 -18.47
CA ALA A 207 4.44 -9.50 -19.55
C ALA A 207 5.43 -10.25 -20.45
N PRO A 208 5.04 -11.40 -21.03
CA PRO A 208 5.90 -12.12 -21.96
C PRO A 208 6.15 -11.25 -23.20
N ASP A 209 7.42 -11.18 -23.62
CA ASP A 209 7.84 -10.58 -24.88
C ASP A 209 7.38 -9.13 -25.09
N GLY A 210 7.28 -8.36 -24.01
CA GLY A 210 6.90 -6.94 -24.04
C GLY A 210 5.39 -6.67 -24.13
N VAL A 211 4.55 -7.70 -24.15
CA VAL A 211 3.08 -7.56 -24.16
C VAL A 211 2.52 -7.90 -22.78
N THR A 212 1.96 -6.91 -22.08
CA THR A 212 1.30 -7.15 -20.79
C THR A 212 -0.10 -7.71 -20.98
N VAL A 213 -0.31 -8.95 -20.54
CA VAL A 213 -1.61 -9.64 -20.56
C VAL A 213 -2.18 -9.66 -19.16
N VAL A 214 -3.38 -9.11 -19.00
CA VAL A 214 -4.08 -9.01 -17.71
C VAL A 214 -5.33 -9.89 -17.73
N ARG A 215 -5.48 -10.71 -16.69
CA ARG A 215 -6.58 -11.66 -16.50
C ARG A 215 -7.08 -11.60 -15.06
N VAL A 216 -8.34 -11.93 -14.87
CA VAL A 216 -8.96 -12.08 -13.55
C VAL A 216 -9.26 -13.55 -13.35
N GLN A 217 -8.81 -14.10 -12.23
CA GLN A 217 -9.16 -15.43 -11.78
C GLN A 217 -10.34 -15.36 -10.81
N ASP A 218 -11.33 -16.19 -11.06
CA ASP A 218 -12.46 -16.44 -10.17
C ASP A 218 -12.78 -17.94 -10.13
N GLU A 219 -13.91 -18.33 -9.53
CA GLU A 219 -14.34 -19.75 -9.43
C GLU A 219 -14.48 -20.45 -10.79
N GLN A 220 -14.72 -19.69 -11.87
CA GLN A 220 -14.85 -20.21 -13.25
C GLN A 220 -13.50 -20.27 -13.98
N GLY A 221 -12.41 -19.90 -13.31
CA GLY A 221 -11.05 -19.88 -13.85
C GLY A 221 -10.61 -18.49 -14.32
N PHE A 222 -9.73 -18.45 -15.32
CA PHE A 222 -9.18 -17.19 -15.85
C PHE A 222 -10.07 -16.60 -16.93
N SER A 223 -10.36 -15.31 -16.82
CA SER A 223 -11.08 -14.52 -17.82
C SER A 223 -10.35 -13.24 -18.16
N SER A 224 -10.64 -12.67 -19.33
CA SER A 224 -10.14 -11.32 -19.66
C SER A 224 -10.88 -10.25 -18.85
N VAL A 225 -10.24 -9.08 -18.66
CA VAL A 225 -10.87 -7.96 -17.95
C VAL A 225 -12.21 -7.56 -18.58
N GLY A 226 -12.33 -7.59 -19.91
CA GLY A 226 -13.58 -7.27 -20.61
C GLY A 226 -14.69 -8.32 -20.40
N GLN A 227 -14.35 -9.61 -20.40
CA GLN A 227 -15.30 -10.68 -20.09
C GLN A 227 -15.76 -10.62 -18.64
N PHE A 228 -14.82 -10.40 -17.72
CA PHE A 228 -15.11 -10.18 -16.30
C PHE A 228 -16.05 -8.99 -16.10
N ALA A 229 -15.76 -7.84 -16.70
CA ALA A 229 -16.60 -6.65 -16.61
C ALA A 229 -18.03 -6.89 -17.14
N THR A 230 -18.17 -7.59 -18.26
CA THR A 230 -19.49 -7.94 -18.83
C THR A 230 -20.29 -8.83 -17.88
N ARG A 231 -19.63 -9.79 -17.24
CA ARG A 231 -20.25 -10.72 -16.29
C ARG A 231 -20.69 -10.02 -15.01
N ILE A 232 -19.82 -9.18 -14.42
CA ILE A 232 -20.16 -8.39 -13.24
C ILE A 232 -21.31 -7.42 -13.56
N ALA A 233 -21.33 -6.80 -14.74
CA ALA A 233 -22.44 -5.96 -15.16
C ALA A 233 -23.75 -6.73 -15.35
N ALA A 234 -23.70 -7.99 -15.79
CA ALA A 234 -24.87 -8.87 -15.84
C ALA A 234 -25.35 -9.25 -14.44
N ALA A 235 -24.46 -9.72 -13.57
CA ALA A 235 -24.76 -10.07 -12.19
C ALA A 235 -25.34 -8.89 -11.40
N ARG A 236 -24.77 -7.68 -11.58
CA ARG A 236 -25.31 -6.45 -11.02
C ARG A 236 -26.75 -6.19 -11.47
N ARG A 237 -27.04 -6.30 -12.78
CA ARG A 237 -28.40 -6.10 -13.31
C ARG A 237 -29.38 -7.15 -12.78
N GLU A 238 -28.94 -8.39 -12.66
CA GLU A 238 -29.76 -9.47 -12.08
C GLU A 238 -30.03 -9.22 -10.59
N GLN A 239 -29.03 -8.82 -9.81
CA GLN A 239 -29.22 -8.41 -8.42
C GLN A 239 -30.15 -7.19 -8.31
N GLU A 240 -30.03 -6.19 -9.19
CA GLU A 240 -30.92 -5.03 -9.25
C GLU A 240 -32.37 -5.44 -9.59
N LEU A 241 -32.57 -6.52 -10.38
CA LEU A 241 -33.88 -7.08 -10.69
C LEU A 241 -34.45 -7.94 -9.56
N LEU A 242 -33.60 -8.71 -8.86
CA LEU A 242 -33.98 -9.51 -7.71
C LEU A 242 -34.37 -8.61 -6.53
N LEU A 243 -33.59 -7.56 -6.26
CA LEU A 243 -33.92 -6.47 -5.34
C LEU A 243 -35.06 -5.59 -5.87
N THR A 244 -36.22 -6.20 -6.10
CA THR A 244 -37.46 -5.49 -6.33
C THR A 244 -37.77 -4.58 -5.14
N ASP A 245 -38.52 -3.51 -5.37
CA ASP A 245 -39.00 -2.63 -4.29
C ASP A 245 -39.73 -3.42 -3.19
N ALA A 246 -40.31 -4.58 -3.51
CA ALA A 246 -40.95 -5.47 -2.55
C ALA A 246 -39.95 -6.17 -1.63
N GLU A 247 -38.86 -6.72 -2.16
CA GLU A 247 -37.80 -7.35 -1.35
C GLU A 247 -37.04 -6.33 -0.50
N ARG A 248 -36.78 -5.13 -1.05
CA ARG A 248 -36.20 -4.03 -0.28
C ARG A 248 -37.12 -3.63 0.88
N ARG A 249 -38.44 -3.55 0.67
CA ARG A 249 -39.41 -3.28 1.74
C ARG A 249 -39.44 -4.39 2.78
N ILE A 250 -39.37 -5.66 2.39
CA ILE A 250 -39.37 -6.79 3.33
C ILE A 250 -38.09 -6.78 4.17
N LEU A 251 -36.93 -6.52 3.55
CA LEU A 251 -35.66 -6.43 4.27
C LEU A 251 -35.64 -5.23 5.21
N GLU A 252 -36.12 -4.06 4.75
CA GLU A 252 -36.29 -2.88 5.61
C GLU A 252 -37.24 -3.18 6.78
N ASP A 253 -38.35 -3.86 6.56
CA ASP A 253 -39.32 -4.20 7.62
C ASP A 253 -38.75 -5.22 8.62
N ALA A 254 -38.00 -6.21 8.15
CA ALA A 254 -37.30 -7.18 8.99
C ALA A 254 -36.19 -6.50 9.82
N LEU A 255 -35.37 -5.66 9.20
CA LEU A 255 -34.32 -4.90 9.87
C LEU A 255 -34.92 -3.94 10.91
N LEU A 256 -35.96 -3.20 10.56
CA LEU A 256 -36.61 -2.28 11.50
C LEU A 256 -37.30 -3.01 12.65
N THR A 257 -37.78 -4.24 12.43
CA THR A 257 -38.30 -5.08 13.53
C THR A 257 -37.18 -5.41 14.52
N GLY A 258 -36.03 -5.87 14.04
CA GLY A 258 -34.86 -6.14 14.89
C GLY A 258 -34.33 -4.89 15.61
N LEU A 259 -34.25 -3.77 14.91
CA LEU A 259 -33.79 -2.50 15.47
C LEU A 259 -34.77 -1.94 16.51
N ALA A 260 -36.08 -2.03 16.26
CA ALA A 260 -37.09 -1.60 17.24
C ALA A 260 -36.98 -2.42 18.54
N GLN A 261 -36.78 -3.73 18.43
CA GLN A 261 -36.55 -4.59 19.59
C GLN A 261 -35.26 -4.21 20.35
N GLN A 262 -34.14 -4.01 19.66
CA GLN A 262 -32.88 -3.62 20.31
C GLN A 262 -32.96 -2.25 20.99
N ILE A 263 -33.61 -1.26 20.34
CA ILE A 263 -33.81 0.07 20.92
C ILE A 263 -34.70 -0.02 22.17
N HIS A 264 -35.72 -0.88 22.15
CA HIS A 264 -36.56 -1.16 23.31
C HIS A 264 -35.74 -1.72 24.47
N GLU A 265 -34.99 -2.79 24.24
CA GLU A 265 -34.12 -3.43 25.24
C GLU A 265 -33.11 -2.43 25.83
N ARG A 266 -32.44 -1.63 24.98
CA ARG A 266 -31.51 -0.59 25.45
C ARG A 266 -32.18 0.51 26.24
N THR A 267 -33.41 0.87 25.90
CA THR A 267 -34.20 1.86 26.65
C THR A 267 -34.56 1.30 28.04
N VAL A 268 -34.98 0.03 28.11
CA VAL A 268 -35.27 -0.66 29.38
C VAL A 268 -34.02 -0.76 30.25
N ASP A 269 -32.89 -1.19 29.69
CA ASP A 269 -31.60 -1.28 30.39
C ASP A 269 -31.18 0.08 30.98
N ALA A 270 -31.28 1.15 30.18
CA ALA A 270 -30.96 2.50 30.61
C ALA A 270 -31.88 2.96 31.75
N ARG A 271 -33.19 2.68 31.69
CA ARG A 271 -34.11 3.00 32.80
C ARG A 271 -33.75 2.23 34.06
N ALA A 272 -33.44 0.95 33.95
CA ALA A 272 -33.05 0.14 35.09
C ALA A 272 -31.76 0.66 35.73
N LEU A 273 -30.78 1.06 34.92
CA LEU A 273 -29.55 1.71 35.36
C LEU A 273 -29.84 3.01 36.13
N ILE A 274 -30.66 3.89 35.57
CA ILE A 274 -31.00 5.18 36.18
C ILE A 274 -31.81 4.99 37.47
N ALA A 275 -32.69 3.99 37.53
CA ALA A 275 -33.42 3.64 38.74
C ALA A 275 -32.47 3.16 39.86
N ARG A 276 -31.47 2.34 39.52
CA ARG A 276 -30.42 1.93 40.47
C ARG A 276 -29.61 3.14 40.94
N MET A 277 -29.16 3.99 40.01
CA MET A 277 -28.45 5.24 40.36
C MET A 277 -29.29 6.10 41.30
N GLY A 278 -30.57 6.31 41.01
CA GLY A 278 -31.47 7.09 41.86
C GLY A 278 -31.69 6.44 43.24
N ALA A 279 -31.72 5.12 43.34
CA ALA A 279 -31.78 4.42 44.62
C ALA A 279 -30.50 4.62 45.44
N GLU A 280 -29.33 4.53 44.81
CA GLU A 280 -28.04 4.74 45.46
C GLU A 280 -27.82 6.21 45.87
N MET A 281 -28.23 7.16 45.03
CA MET A 281 -28.19 8.59 45.37
C MET A 281 -29.06 8.89 46.59
N ARG A 282 -30.29 8.37 46.66
CA ARG A 282 -31.20 8.61 47.80
C ARG A 282 -30.71 8.06 49.14
N LYS A 283 -29.86 7.03 49.14
CA LYS A 283 -29.26 6.50 50.37
C LYS A 283 -28.22 7.44 50.97
N ARG A 284 -27.65 8.33 50.15
CA ARG A 284 -26.50 9.17 50.48
C ARG A 284 -26.94 10.62 50.58
N HIS A 285 -26.58 11.24 51.69
CA HIS A 285 -27.06 12.56 52.06
C HIS A 285 -25.89 13.55 52.06
N MET A 286 -26.17 14.77 51.61
CA MET A 286 -25.28 15.91 51.78
C MET A 286 -25.25 16.31 53.26
N SER A 287 -24.31 17.16 53.66
CA SER A 287 -24.16 17.62 55.05
C SER A 287 -25.43 18.29 55.61
N SER A 288 -26.25 18.90 54.75
CA SER A 288 -27.56 19.48 55.10
C SER A 288 -28.69 18.48 55.31
N GLY A 289 -28.47 17.18 55.02
CA GLY A 289 -29.51 16.15 55.03
C GLY A 289 -30.34 16.09 53.74
N ASN A 290 -30.07 16.93 52.75
CA ASN A 290 -30.70 16.85 51.44
C ASN A 290 -29.99 15.82 50.54
N THR A 291 -30.68 15.32 49.52
CA THR A 291 -30.12 14.45 48.49
C THR A 291 -30.59 14.87 47.09
N ILE A 292 -30.10 14.22 46.04
CA ILE A 292 -30.42 14.55 44.66
C ILE A 292 -31.17 13.40 44.00
N GLY A 293 -32.31 13.73 43.40
CA GLY A 293 -33.02 12.85 42.50
C GLY A 293 -32.50 12.98 41.08
N VAL A 294 -32.48 11.85 40.37
CA VAL A 294 -32.21 11.80 38.92
C VAL A 294 -33.45 11.30 38.21
N HIS A 295 -33.82 11.99 37.14
CA HIS A 295 -34.95 11.68 36.28
C HIS A 295 -34.49 11.60 34.82
N TRP A 296 -35.09 10.68 34.07
CA TRP A 296 -34.84 10.53 32.63
C TRP A 296 -36.09 10.87 31.85
N ALA A 297 -36.27 12.17 31.61
CA ALA A 297 -37.46 12.74 31.01
C ALA A 297 -37.38 12.74 29.47
N LEU A 298 -38.53 12.79 28.81
CA LEU A 298 -38.60 12.98 27.36
C LEU A 298 -38.11 14.39 27.00
N ALA A 299 -37.39 14.51 25.90
CA ALA A 299 -36.88 15.79 25.43
C ALA A 299 -38.01 16.71 24.94
N ASP A 300 -37.86 18.02 25.15
CA ASP A 300 -38.91 19.00 24.84
C ASP A 300 -39.18 19.13 23.33
N HIS A 301 -38.18 18.88 22.49
CA HIS A 301 -38.27 19.01 21.03
C HIS A 301 -39.03 17.89 20.30
N LEU A 302 -39.44 16.83 21.01
CA LEU A 302 -40.17 15.71 20.40
C LEU A 302 -41.59 16.13 19.99
N ASP A 303 -42.08 15.65 18.84
CA ASP A 303 -43.50 15.79 18.51
C ASP A 303 -44.36 14.81 19.32
N ASP A 304 -45.69 15.00 19.31
CA ASP A 304 -46.61 14.18 20.09
C ASP A 304 -46.55 12.69 19.71
N ARG A 305 -46.30 12.41 18.43
CA ARG A 305 -46.18 11.04 17.91
C ARG A 305 -44.90 10.36 18.42
N SER A 306 -43.76 11.05 18.39
CA SER A 306 -42.49 10.55 18.93
C SER A 306 -42.60 10.36 20.44
N ARG A 307 -43.29 11.25 21.17
CA ARG A 307 -43.57 11.05 22.61
C ARG A 307 -44.42 9.81 22.85
N ALA A 308 -45.45 9.56 22.03
CA ALA A 308 -46.27 8.35 22.16
C ALA A 308 -45.44 7.07 21.98
N VAL A 309 -44.59 7.04 20.94
CA VAL A 309 -43.67 5.92 20.68
C VAL A 309 -42.65 5.76 21.82
N CYS A 310 -42.09 6.84 22.33
CA CYS A 310 -41.18 6.77 23.47
C CYS A 310 -41.84 6.20 24.73
N ARG A 311 -43.15 6.46 24.94
CA ARG A 311 -43.93 5.87 26.04
C ARG A 311 -44.19 4.37 25.82
N LEU A 312 -44.30 3.91 24.58
CA LEU A 312 -44.34 2.47 24.29
C LEU A 312 -43.01 1.82 24.66
N LEU A 313 -41.89 2.46 24.31
CA LEU A 313 -40.53 2.00 24.66
C LEU A 313 -40.23 2.04 26.18
N ASP A 314 -41.03 2.74 26.99
CA ASP A 314 -40.90 2.74 28.45
C ASP A 314 -41.45 1.48 29.13
N ARG A 315 -42.28 0.69 28.42
CA ARG A 315 -42.90 -0.52 28.97
C ARG A 315 -41.87 -1.64 29.12
N ASP A 316 -42.16 -2.60 29.99
CA ASP A 316 -41.29 -3.77 30.15
C ASP A 316 -41.13 -4.53 28.84
N ALA A 317 -39.95 -5.12 28.60
CA ALA A 317 -39.64 -5.89 27.39
C ALA A 317 -40.60 -7.06 27.16
N SER A 318 -41.15 -7.65 28.23
CA SER A 318 -42.15 -8.73 28.18
C SER A 318 -43.58 -8.23 27.91
N ALA A 319 -43.83 -6.93 27.96
CA ALA A 319 -45.15 -6.32 27.88
C ALA A 319 -45.45 -5.66 26.53
N LEU A 320 -44.46 -5.54 25.63
CA LEU A 320 -44.65 -4.94 24.31
C LEU A 320 -45.23 -5.98 23.34
N GLY A 321 -46.50 -5.81 22.97
CA GLY A 321 -47.17 -6.70 22.02
C GLY A 321 -46.70 -6.52 20.57
N ALA A 322 -47.01 -7.49 19.71
CA ALA A 322 -46.66 -7.43 18.28
C ALA A 322 -47.25 -6.19 17.57
N ASP A 323 -48.46 -5.77 17.96
CA ASP A 323 -49.13 -4.59 17.40
C ASP A 323 -48.43 -3.28 17.80
N GLU A 324 -47.95 -3.19 19.05
CA GLU A 324 -47.23 -2.02 19.56
C GLU A 324 -45.83 -1.92 18.96
N LEU A 325 -45.13 -3.05 18.80
CA LEU A 325 -43.86 -3.09 18.07
C LEU A 325 -44.05 -2.70 16.60
N SER A 326 -45.18 -3.08 16.00
CA SER A 326 -45.55 -2.64 14.65
C SER A 326 -45.78 -1.12 14.57
N GLU A 327 -46.35 -0.50 15.61
CA GLU A 327 -46.51 0.95 15.70
C GLU A 327 -45.16 1.68 15.81
N VAL A 328 -44.26 1.18 16.67
CA VAL A 328 -42.88 1.68 16.80
C VAL A 328 -42.15 1.59 15.46
N ARG A 329 -42.22 0.43 14.80
CA ARG A 329 -41.62 0.20 13.48
C ARG A 329 -42.14 1.17 12.42
N ALA A 330 -43.46 1.36 12.37
CA ALA A 330 -44.08 2.29 11.43
C ALA A 330 -43.64 3.74 11.65
N HIS A 331 -43.42 4.14 12.91
CA HIS A 331 -42.89 5.45 13.24
C HIS A 331 -41.43 5.61 12.79
N PHE A 332 -40.55 4.65 13.10
CA PHE A 332 -39.15 4.69 12.65
C PHE A 332 -39.04 4.71 11.12
N ALA A 333 -39.83 3.90 10.42
CA ALA A 333 -39.89 3.95 8.96
C ALA A 333 -40.29 5.34 8.43
N ALA A 334 -41.23 6.03 9.10
CA ALA A 334 -41.63 7.37 8.73
C ALA A 334 -40.51 8.40 8.97
N GLN A 335 -39.83 8.33 10.12
CA GLN A 335 -38.71 9.22 10.44
C GLN A 335 -37.53 9.04 9.48
N ILE A 336 -37.15 7.80 9.17
CA ILE A 336 -36.06 7.49 8.23
C ILE A 336 -36.39 8.03 6.83
N ARG A 337 -37.64 7.89 6.38
CA ARG A 337 -38.08 8.46 5.09
C ARG A 337 -38.02 9.98 5.09
N ALA A 338 -38.43 10.62 6.18
CA ALA A 338 -38.39 12.08 6.30
C ALA A 338 -36.94 12.61 6.30
N GLU A 339 -36.05 12.02 7.10
CA GLU A 339 -34.63 12.36 7.14
C GLU A 339 -33.94 12.14 5.79
N ARG A 340 -34.25 11.03 5.11
CA ARG A 340 -33.73 10.78 3.76
C ARG A 340 -34.20 11.80 2.72
N ALA A 341 -35.43 12.29 2.85
CA ALA A 341 -35.96 13.32 1.96
C ALA A 341 -35.34 14.70 2.25
N ALA A 342 -35.04 15.00 3.52
CA ALA A 342 -34.40 16.24 3.93
C ALA A 342 -32.89 16.28 3.64
N HIS A 343 -32.23 15.12 3.70
CA HIS A 343 -30.78 14.96 3.55
C HIS A 343 -30.41 13.89 2.50
N PRO A 344 -30.74 14.11 1.21
CA PRO A 344 -30.44 13.15 0.14
C PRO A 344 -28.94 12.91 -0.08
N GLU A 345 -28.07 13.80 0.41
CA GLU A 345 -26.61 13.71 0.36
C GLU A 345 -26.02 12.71 1.36
N ARG A 346 -26.74 12.37 2.43
CA ARG A 346 -26.25 11.49 3.50
C ARG A 346 -26.42 10.03 3.14
N SER A 347 -25.46 9.21 3.56
CA SER A 347 -25.53 7.76 3.40
C SER A 347 -26.64 7.16 4.29
N TYR A 348 -27.15 5.99 3.89
CA TYR A 348 -28.19 5.31 4.66
C TYR A 348 -27.76 4.94 6.11
N PRO A 349 -26.52 4.46 6.36
CA PRO A 349 -26.05 4.23 7.73
C PRO A 349 -26.00 5.51 8.59
N GLU A 350 -25.60 6.64 8.02
CA GLU A 350 -25.60 7.94 8.73
C GLU A 350 -27.03 8.37 9.09
N ILE A 351 -27.98 8.19 8.17
CA ILE A 351 -29.40 8.45 8.44
C ILE A 351 -29.87 7.56 9.61
N LEU A 352 -29.68 6.24 9.52
CA LEU A 352 -30.08 5.32 10.59
C LEU A 352 -29.47 5.67 11.95
N ALA A 353 -28.15 5.91 11.99
CA ALA A 353 -27.44 6.26 13.21
C ALA A 353 -27.96 7.55 13.85
N SER A 354 -28.34 8.54 13.04
CA SER A 354 -28.83 9.83 13.54
C SER A 354 -30.31 9.80 13.94
N THR A 355 -31.14 9.07 13.18
CA THR A 355 -32.59 8.96 13.40
C THR A 355 -32.93 8.05 14.57
N LEU A 356 -32.19 6.94 14.75
CA LEU A 356 -32.49 5.89 15.74
C LEU A 356 -31.71 6.04 17.05
N ASP A 357 -31.09 7.20 17.30
CA ASP A 357 -30.36 7.47 18.54
C ASP A 357 -31.31 7.80 19.69
N TYR A 358 -31.70 6.77 20.45
CA TYR A 358 -32.61 6.89 21.59
C TYR A 358 -32.11 7.85 22.68
N ARG A 359 -30.80 8.11 22.75
CA ARG A 359 -30.21 9.04 23.72
C ARG A 359 -30.63 10.47 23.46
N ARG A 360 -30.97 10.83 22.22
CA ARG A 360 -31.43 12.17 21.84
C ARG A 360 -32.89 12.42 22.23
N TRP A 361 -33.67 11.37 22.42
CA TRP A 361 -35.10 11.48 22.75
C TRP A 361 -35.34 11.79 24.23
N ARG A 362 -34.29 11.74 25.05
CA ARG A 362 -34.39 11.90 26.49
C ARG A 362 -33.32 12.81 27.05
N VAL A 363 -33.64 13.44 28.17
CA VAL A 363 -32.78 14.40 28.85
C VAL A 363 -32.75 14.04 30.33
N PHE A 364 -31.56 14.10 30.92
CA PHE A 364 -31.41 13.99 32.37
C PHE A 364 -31.92 15.27 33.03
N SER A 365 -32.82 15.13 34.00
CA SER A 365 -33.21 16.21 34.89
C SER A 365 -32.91 15.82 36.33
N PHE A 366 -32.33 16.76 37.07
CA PHE A 366 -32.00 16.57 38.48
C PHE A 366 -32.99 17.34 39.36
N SER A 367 -33.24 16.81 40.54
CA SER A 367 -34.08 17.43 41.57
C SER A 367 -33.35 17.42 42.91
N LEU A 368 -33.61 18.43 43.73
CA LEU A 368 -33.19 18.46 45.12
C LEU A 368 -34.31 17.86 45.96
N ILE A 369 -33.98 16.82 46.74
CA ILE A 369 -34.89 16.17 47.66
C ILE A 369 -34.50 16.60 49.07
N SER A 370 -35.38 17.36 49.72
CA SER A 370 -35.18 17.85 51.08
C SER A 370 -35.40 16.74 52.11
N ALA A 371 -34.90 16.93 53.33
CA ALA A 371 -35.07 15.98 54.45
C ALA A 371 -36.56 15.71 54.81
N ASP A 372 -37.47 16.62 54.47
CA ASP A 372 -38.93 16.48 54.63
C ASP A 372 -39.61 15.72 53.47
N GLY A 373 -38.83 15.27 52.48
CA GLY A 373 -39.29 14.55 51.30
C GLY A 373 -39.83 15.44 50.17
N THR A 374 -39.75 16.76 50.29
CA THR A 374 -40.11 17.67 49.20
C THR A 374 -39.10 17.59 48.06
N GLU A 375 -39.60 17.52 46.82
CA GLU A 375 -38.77 17.38 45.62
C GLU A 375 -38.95 18.60 44.70
N ASP A 376 -37.88 19.36 44.52
CA ASP A 376 -37.84 20.55 43.67
C ASP A 376 -36.84 20.37 42.53
N ARG A 377 -37.18 20.80 41.31
CA ARG A 377 -36.26 20.70 40.16
C ARG A 377 -35.00 21.54 40.41
N LEU A 378 -33.83 20.93 40.21
CA LEU A 378 -32.52 21.59 40.34
C LEU A 378 -32.29 22.48 39.12
N THR A 379 -32.74 23.73 39.22
CA THR A 379 -32.48 24.79 38.24
C THR A 379 -31.20 25.54 38.59
N VAL A 380 -30.65 26.31 37.64
CA VAL A 380 -29.47 27.17 37.89
C VAL A 380 -29.68 28.07 39.11
N ALA A 381 -30.87 28.66 39.24
CA ALA A 381 -31.21 29.51 40.39
C ALA A 381 -31.25 28.75 41.73
N ARG A 382 -31.75 27.51 41.73
CA ARG A 382 -31.74 26.64 42.92
C ARG A 382 -30.34 26.16 43.26
N HIS A 383 -29.53 25.83 42.25
CA HIS A 383 -28.13 25.46 42.41
C HIS A 383 -27.33 26.58 43.06
N SER A 384 -27.44 27.82 42.56
CA SER A 384 -26.73 28.97 43.14
C SER A 384 -27.17 29.35 44.57
N ALA A 385 -28.29 28.81 45.07
CA ALA A 385 -28.77 29.04 46.43
C ALA A 385 -28.24 28.02 47.45
N LEU A 386 -27.59 26.94 46.99
CA LEU A 386 -26.93 25.94 47.84
C LEU A 386 -25.62 26.50 48.44
N SER A 387 -25.14 25.90 49.53
CA SER A 387 -23.80 26.17 50.07
C SER A 387 -22.71 25.83 49.05
N GLY A 388 -21.53 26.44 49.14
CA GLY A 388 -20.40 26.18 48.22
C GLY A 388 -20.05 24.68 48.10
N GLY A 389 -20.03 23.97 49.24
CA GLY A 389 -19.83 22.52 49.26
C GLY A 389 -20.95 21.74 48.58
N GLU A 390 -22.20 22.07 48.88
CA GLU A 390 -23.38 21.43 48.30
C GLU A 390 -23.52 21.68 46.79
N GLN A 391 -23.12 22.86 46.31
CA GLN A 391 -23.09 23.19 44.89
C GLN A 391 -22.15 22.23 44.15
N SER A 392 -20.98 21.96 44.70
CA SER A 392 -20.01 21.06 44.11
C SER A 392 -20.45 19.60 44.20
N VAL A 393 -20.96 19.18 45.37
CA VAL A 393 -21.54 17.85 45.58
C VAL A 393 -22.68 17.59 44.60
N SER A 394 -23.52 18.59 44.34
CA SER A 394 -24.67 18.40 43.47
C SER A 394 -24.34 18.11 42.01
N LEU A 395 -23.18 18.57 41.54
CA LEU A 395 -22.68 18.32 40.20
C LEU A 395 -22.00 16.95 40.09
N HIS A 396 -21.30 16.50 41.14
CA HIS A 396 -20.50 15.27 41.12
C HIS A 396 -21.26 14.03 41.61
N LEU A 397 -22.28 14.20 42.45
CA LEU A 397 -23.08 13.10 43.00
C LEU A 397 -23.69 12.19 41.90
N PRO A 398 -24.27 12.71 40.80
CA PRO A 398 -24.70 11.86 39.70
C PRO A 398 -23.57 11.06 39.03
N LEU A 399 -22.38 11.64 38.91
CA LEU A 399 -21.21 10.98 38.32
C LEU A 399 -20.72 9.83 39.21
N PHE A 400 -20.61 10.05 40.51
CA PHE A 400 -20.22 9.00 41.46
C PHE A 400 -21.26 7.90 41.56
N ALA A 401 -22.55 8.24 41.52
CA ALA A 401 -23.60 7.25 41.46
C ALA A 401 -23.53 6.41 40.17
N ALA A 402 -23.25 7.02 39.03
CA ALA A 402 -23.06 6.31 37.77
C ALA A 402 -21.85 5.37 37.84
N ALA A 403 -20.70 5.88 38.29
CA ALA A 403 -19.48 5.10 38.47
C ALA A 403 -19.70 3.91 39.42
N HIS A 404 -20.33 4.16 40.57
CA HIS A 404 -20.68 3.11 41.52
C HIS A 404 -21.56 2.03 40.88
N VAL A 405 -22.68 2.39 40.25
CA VAL A 405 -23.58 1.38 39.67
C VAL A 405 -22.92 0.60 38.53
N MET A 406 -22.02 1.23 37.77
CA MET A 406 -21.22 0.53 36.76
C MET A 406 -20.24 -0.47 37.41
N LEU A 407 -19.49 -0.04 38.42
CA LEU A 407 -18.50 -0.86 39.12
C LEU A 407 -19.15 -1.95 39.98
N ASP A 408 -20.35 -1.72 40.49
CA ASP A 408 -21.13 -2.69 41.27
C ASP A 408 -21.61 -3.88 40.44
N SER A 409 -21.61 -3.75 39.10
CA SER A 409 -21.87 -4.89 38.21
C SER A 409 -20.69 -5.86 38.04
N ALA A 410 -19.51 -5.51 38.57
CA ALA A 410 -18.33 -6.37 38.57
C ALA A 410 -18.36 -7.39 39.72
N ASP A 411 -17.32 -8.24 39.82
CA ASP A 411 -17.16 -9.18 40.94
C ASP A 411 -17.16 -8.42 42.28
N PRO A 412 -17.77 -8.97 43.36
CA PRO A 412 -17.78 -8.31 44.67
C PRO A 412 -16.40 -7.95 45.23
N HIS A 413 -15.33 -8.60 44.79
CA HIS A 413 -13.94 -8.32 45.20
C HIS A 413 -13.15 -7.56 44.14
N ALA A 414 -13.80 -7.12 43.05
CA ALA A 414 -13.15 -6.30 42.04
C ALA A 414 -12.83 -4.91 42.63
N PRO A 415 -11.66 -4.33 42.31
CA PRO A 415 -11.32 -2.97 42.74
C PRO A 415 -12.30 -1.96 42.13
N ARG A 416 -12.72 -0.97 42.92
CA ARG A 416 -13.72 0.03 42.51
C ARG A 416 -13.06 1.38 42.26
N LEU A 417 -12.04 1.37 41.38
CA LEU A 417 -11.16 2.50 41.13
C LEU A 417 -11.80 3.59 40.26
N LEU A 418 -11.73 4.83 40.72
CA LEU A 418 -12.05 6.05 39.98
C LEU A 418 -10.83 6.98 39.97
N ALA A 419 -10.28 7.23 38.78
CA ALA A 419 -9.15 8.12 38.59
C ALA A 419 -9.60 9.53 38.18
N LEU A 420 -9.13 10.56 38.87
CA LEU A 420 -9.48 11.97 38.61
C LEU A 420 -8.21 12.81 38.45
N ASP A 421 -8.08 13.45 37.28
CA ASP A 421 -7.00 14.41 37.03
C ASP A 421 -7.44 15.82 37.45
N GLU A 422 -6.59 16.55 38.17
CA GLU A 422 -6.92 17.87 38.76
C GLU A 422 -8.22 17.84 39.59
N ALA A 423 -8.30 16.87 40.50
CA ALA A 423 -9.50 16.59 41.26
C ALA A 423 -9.92 17.78 42.13
N PHE A 424 -11.21 18.10 42.07
CA PHE A 424 -11.85 19.14 42.90
C PHE A 424 -11.26 20.55 42.77
N ALA A 425 -10.60 20.85 41.65
CA ALA A 425 -10.12 22.20 41.36
C ALA A 425 -11.29 23.23 41.41
N GLY A 426 -11.11 24.30 42.17
CA GLY A 426 -12.14 25.33 42.36
C GLY A 426 -13.23 25.00 43.38
N VAL A 427 -13.12 23.87 44.09
CA VAL A 427 -14.01 23.49 45.20
C VAL A 427 -13.41 23.94 46.53
N ASP A 428 -14.23 24.51 47.40
CA ASP A 428 -13.81 24.90 48.75
C ASP A 428 -13.51 23.67 49.63
N ASP A 429 -12.86 23.90 50.77
CA ASP A 429 -12.40 22.82 51.66
C ASP A 429 -13.57 21.98 52.21
N THR A 430 -14.69 22.63 52.54
CA THR A 430 -15.93 21.99 52.96
C THR A 430 -16.47 21.06 51.86
N GLY A 431 -16.54 21.53 50.62
CA GLY A 431 -17.00 20.72 49.48
C GLY A 431 -16.09 19.54 49.18
N ARG A 432 -14.76 19.70 49.32
CA ARG A 432 -13.80 18.60 49.17
C ARG A 432 -14.02 17.50 50.21
N SER A 433 -14.16 17.88 51.48
CA SER A 433 -14.46 16.95 52.58
C SER A 433 -15.77 16.18 52.33
N GLU A 434 -16.81 16.88 51.88
CA GLU A 434 -18.11 16.27 51.58
C GLU A 434 -18.05 15.32 50.37
N LEU A 435 -17.40 15.71 49.28
CA LEU A 435 -17.24 14.88 48.08
C LEU A 435 -16.46 13.60 48.38
N LEU A 436 -15.38 13.70 49.15
CA LEU A 436 -14.56 12.56 49.55
C LEU A 436 -15.33 11.62 50.48
N SER A 437 -16.04 12.17 51.46
CA SER A 437 -16.92 11.39 52.34
C SER A 437 -18.01 10.68 51.54
N LEU A 438 -18.51 11.32 50.48
CA LEU A 438 -19.50 10.71 49.58
C LEU A 438 -18.91 9.56 48.77
N CYS A 439 -17.68 9.68 48.25
CA CYS A 439 -16.98 8.57 47.59
C CYS A 439 -16.82 7.36 48.50
N VAL A 440 -16.51 7.58 49.78
CA VAL A 440 -16.46 6.52 50.80
C VAL A 440 -17.83 5.87 50.98
N GLN A 441 -18.90 6.65 51.05
CA GLN A 441 -20.27 6.10 51.10
C GLN A 441 -20.62 5.28 49.85
N PHE A 442 -20.05 5.59 48.68
CA PHE A 442 -20.20 4.83 47.45
C PHE A 442 -19.24 3.64 47.32
N ASP A 443 -18.37 3.40 48.31
CA ASP A 443 -17.37 2.33 48.24
C ASP A 443 -16.50 2.44 46.97
N LEU A 444 -16.04 3.67 46.68
CA LEU A 444 -15.17 3.97 45.55
C LEU A 444 -13.73 4.22 46.03
N ASP A 445 -12.78 3.56 45.37
CA ASP A 445 -11.36 3.79 45.54
C ASP A 445 -10.93 4.95 44.63
N LEU A 446 -10.33 6.01 45.19
CA LEU A 446 -9.93 7.18 44.41
C LEU A 446 -8.43 7.18 44.12
N PHE A 447 -8.06 7.49 42.88
CA PHE A 447 -6.69 7.83 42.49
C PHE A 447 -6.70 9.21 41.84
N MET A 448 -6.03 10.19 42.46
CA MET A 448 -6.23 11.58 42.08
C MET A 448 -4.93 12.38 42.04
N THR A 449 -4.92 13.41 41.20
CA THR A 449 -3.88 14.44 41.14
C THR A 449 -4.51 15.80 41.49
N GLY A 450 -3.71 16.74 41.99
CA GLY A 450 -4.17 18.11 42.20
C GLY A 450 -3.09 19.04 42.76
N PHE A 451 -3.10 20.28 42.30
CA PHE A 451 -2.26 21.37 42.83
C PHE A 451 -2.88 21.91 44.13
N ASP A 452 -2.35 21.49 45.29
CA ASP A 452 -2.86 21.79 46.65
C ASP A 452 -4.03 20.91 47.15
N LEU A 453 -4.00 19.61 46.80
CA LEU A 453 -4.95 18.61 47.28
C LEU A 453 -4.39 17.81 48.47
N TRP A 454 -4.63 18.32 49.69
CA TRP A 454 -4.30 17.61 50.93
C TRP A 454 -5.55 16.99 51.55
N ILE A 455 -5.66 15.67 51.46
CA ILE A 455 -6.79 14.92 52.01
C ILE A 455 -6.48 14.51 53.45
N THR A 456 -6.88 15.32 54.42
CA THR A 456 -6.73 15.03 55.86
C THR A 456 -8.07 15.02 56.60
N TYR A 457 -9.16 14.79 55.87
CA TYR A 457 -10.52 14.86 56.40
C TYR A 457 -10.88 13.60 57.19
N ALA A 458 -11.56 13.76 58.33
CA ALA A 458 -11.98 12.66 59.21
C ALA A 458 -12.94 11.65 58.55
N GLY A 459 -13.66 12.07 57.50
CA GLY A 459 -14.55 11.19 56.72
C GLY A 459 -13.82 10.23 55.78
N VAL A 460 -12.51 10.37 55.61
CA VAL A 460 -11.67 9.52 54.76
C VAL A 460 -10.91 8.51 55.64
N PRO A 461 -11.15 7.20 55.51
CA PRO A 461 -10.54 6.19 56.39
C PRO A 461 -9.02 6.16 56.33
N ALA A 462 -8.46 6.21 55.11
CA ALA A 462 -7.03 6.24 54.86
C ALA A 462 -6.73 6.84 53.48
N CYS A 463 -5.57 7.48 53.33
CA CYS A 463 -5.06 7.92 52.03
C CYS A 463 -3.52 7.88 52.00
N ALA A 464 -2.98 7.75 50.80
CA ALA A 464 -1.55 7.85 50.52
C ALA A 464 -1.32 9.02 49.56
N HIS A 465 -0.52 10.00 49.98
CA HIS A 465 -0.16 11.14 49.15
C HIS A 465 1.27 11.00 48.64
N TYR A 466 1.43 11.19 47.34
CA TYR A 466 2.75 11.40 46.74
C TYR A 466 2.90 12.90 46.47
N ASP A 467 3.74 13.57 47.24
CA ASP A 467 4.17 14.94 46.96
C ASP A 467 5.32 14.91 45.95
N LEU A 468 5.11 15.57 44.81
CA LEU A 468 6.03 15.55 43.67
C LEU A 468 6.68 16.92 43.49
N ALA A 469 7.97 17.01 43.77
CA ALA A 469 8.75 18.23 43.60
C ALA A 469 9.69 18.11 42.39
N HIS A 470 9.51 18.97 41.39
CA HIS A 470 10.37 19.00 40.21
C HIS A 470 11.54 20.01 40.37
N SER A 471 12.76 19.54 40.15
CA SER A 471 13.96 20.38 40.03
C SER A 471 14.25 20.68 38.57
N VAL A 472 14.04 21.93 38.14
CA VAL A 472 14.31 22.38 36.77
C VAL A 472 15.80 22.31 36.43
N ALA A 473 16.68 22.59 37.42
CA ALA A 473 18.12 22.61 37.21
C ALA A 473 18.71 21.21 36.98
N GLU A 474 18.16 20.22 37.67
CA GLU A 474 18.66 18.83 37.62
C GLU A 474 17.82 17.94 36.69
N HIS A 475 16.72 18.46 36.13
CA HIS A 475 15.72 17.70 35.36
C HIS A 475 15.26 16.41 36.07
N THR A 476 15.07 16.49 37.39
CA THR A 476 14.65 15.36 38.24
C THR A 476 13.38 15.70 39.01
N VAL A 477 12.62 14.66 39.37
CA VAL A 477 11.44 14.75 40.23
C VAL A 477 11.72 13.97 41.50
N ALA A 478 11.62 14.63 42.65
CA ALA A 478 11.60 13.98 43.96
C ALA A 478 10.15 13.63 44.30
N ALA A 479 9.93 12.41 44.78
CA ALA A 479 8.63 11.93 45.22
C ALA A 479 8.69 11.57 46.70
N THR A 480 7.85 12.20 47.52
CA THR A 480 7.73 11.93 48.96
C THR A 480 6.38 11.28 49.24
N LEU A 481 6.38 10.12 49.90
CA LEU A 481 5.16 9.40 50.25
C LEU A 481 4.76 9.66 51.70
N LEU A 482 3.53 10.13 51.89
CA LEU A 482 2.90 10.40 53.18
C LEU A 482 1.64 9.55 53.32
N VAL A 483 1.53 8.81 54.41
CA VAL A 483 0.38 7.93 54.66
C VAL A 483 -0.44 8.46 55.83
N TRP A 484 -1.73 8.69 55.59
CA TRP A 484 -2.67 9.23 56.57
C TRP A 484 -3.77 8.22 56.88
N SER A 485 -4.25 8.21 58.12
CA SER A 485 -5.46 7.50 58.51
C SER A 485 -6.32 8.34 59.44
N SER A 486 -7.61 8.44 59.12
CA SER A 486 -8.59 9.18 59.92
C SER A 486 -8.19 10.64 60.23
N GLY A 487 -7.40 11.27 59.36
CA GLY A 487 -6.90 12.64 59.51
C GLY A 487 -5.54 12.78 60.21
N ASP A 488 -4.98 11.70 60.76
CA ASP A 488 -3.66 11.71 61.42
C ASP A 488 -2.58 11.12 60.50
N LEU A 489 -1.38 11.72 60.51
CA LEU A 489 -0.23 11.20 59.79
C LEU A 489 0.29 9.94 60.49
N LEU A 490 0.22 8.80 59.80
CA LEU A 490 0.71 7.52 60.33
C LEU A 490 2.24 7.40 60.18
N ALA A 491 2.79 7.78 59.03
CA ALA A 491 4.22 7.74 58.76
C ALA A 491 4.62 8.58 57.53
N GLU A 492 5.84 9.12 57.55
CA GLU A 492 6.59 9.47 56.34
C GLU A 492 7.32 8.20 55.89
N HIS A 493 7.03 7.68 54.68
CA HIS A 493 7.50 6.37 54.25
C HIS A 493 8.38 6.48 53.00
N ASP A 494 9.44 5.67 52.93
CA ASP A 494 10.29 5.50 51.73
C ASP A 494 9.68 4.62 50.61
N GLY A 495 8.40 4.22 50.75
CA GLY A 495 7.67 3.36 49.81
C GLY A 495 7.85 1.85 49.95
N SER A 496 8.71 1.34 50.85
CA SER A 496 9.05 -0.09 50.92
C SER A 496 7.98 -1.04 51.50
N GLU A 497 7.06 -0.58 52.37
CA GLU A 497 6.02 -1.40 53.04
C GLU A 497 4.63 -0.72 53.10
N LEU A 498 4.26 -0.03 52.01
CA LEU A 498 3.00 0.73 51.92
C LEU A 498 1.74 -0.11 52.24
N THR A 499 1.74 -1.38 51.84
CA THR A 499 0.65 -2.34 52.09
C THR A 499 0.40 -2.54 53.59
N ALA A 500 1.46 -2.66 54.39
CA ALA A 500 1.36 -2.82 55.85
C ALA A 500 0.94 -1.50 56.52
N ALA A 501 1.48 -0.37 56.06
CA ALA A 501 1.16 0.95 56.59
C ALA A 501 -0.31 1.36 56.35
N LEU A 502 -0.91 0.94 55.24
CA LEU A 502 -2.33 1.15 54.92
C LEU A 502 -3.26 0.08 55.51
N GLY A 503 -2.74 -0.84 56.34
CA GLY A 503 -3.54 -1.89 56.99
C GLY A 503 -4.08 -2.95 56.03
N SER A 504 -3.49 -3.11 54.84
CA SER A 504 -3.90 -4.15 53.89
C SER A 504 -3.52 -5.54 54.44
N PRO A 505 -4.40 -6.55 54.31
CA PRO A 505 -4.19 -7.88 54.87
C PRO A 505 -3.07 -8.70 54.19
N GLY A 506 -2.30 -8.10 53.28
CA GLY A 506 -1.15 -8.70 52.60
C GLY A 506 -1.47 -9.91 51.73
N THR A 507 -2.76 -10.24 51.58
CA THR A 507 -3.24 -11.41 50.85
C THR A 507 -4.44 -11.02 50.02
N ARG A 508 -4.36 -11.19 48.69
CA ARG A 508 -5.56 -11.35 47.88
C ARG A 508 -6.23 -12.63 48.36
N ARG A 509 -7.44 -12.55 48.92
CA ARG A 509 -8.28 -13.75 49.09
C ARG A 509 -8.66 -14.24 47.69
N VAL A 510 -7.89 -15.18 47.15
CA VAL A 510 -8.34 -15.99 46.01
C VAL A 510 -9.27 -17.05 46.57
N LEU A 511 -10.58 -16.77 46.59
CA LEU A 511 -11.58 -17.78 46.87
C LEU A 511 -11.71 -18.68 45.63
N ALA A 512 -10.82 -19.68 45.57
CA ALA A 512 -10.62 -20.66 44.51
C ALA A 512 -10.14 -20.08 43.16
N PRO A 513 -9.12 -20.68 42.53
CA PRO A 513 -8.74 -20.30 41.16
C PRO A 513 -9.88 -20.68 40.22
N VAL A 514 -10.37 -19.69 39.45
CA VAL A 514 -11.24 -19.95 38.31
C VAL A 514 -10.37 -20.61 37.23
N GLU A 515 -10.78 -21.79 36.77
CA GLU A 515 -10.09 -22.52 35.69
C GLU A 515 -10.00 -21.61 34.45
N GLY A 516 -8.78 -21.22 34.05
CA GLY A 516 -8.52 -20.32 32.93
C GLY A 516 -8.18 -18.86 33.27
N ALA A 517 -8.06 -18.48 34.55
CA ALA A 517 -7.52 -17.16 34.90
C ALA A 517 -6.01 -17.06 34.54
N LEU A 518 -5.60 -15.91 34.00
CA LEU A 518 -4.20 -15.63 33.67
C LEU A 518 -3.34 -15.74 34.92
N GLU A 519 -2.41 -16.71 34.92
CA GLU A 519 -1.35 -16.80 35.92
C GLU A 519 -0.42 -15.60 35.75
N PHE A 520 -0.58 -14.58 36.59
CA PHE A 520 0.42 -13.52 36.71
C PHE A 520 1.50 -14.00 37.68
N ALA A 521 2.70 -14.21 37.12
CA ALA A 521 3.92 -14.61 37.82
C ALA A 521 4.45 -13.53 38.77
#